data_AF-A0A8C1X565-F1
#
_entry.id   AF-A0A8C1X565-F1
#
_cell.length_a   1.000
_cell.length_b   1.000
_cell.length_c   1.000
_cell.angle_alpha   90.00
_cell.angle_beta   90.00
_cell.angle_gamma   90.00
#
_symmetry.space_group_name_H-M   'P 1'
#
loop_
_entity.id
_entity.type
_entity.pdbx_description
1 polymer ?
#
loop_
_entity_poly.entity_id
_entity_poly.type
_entity_poly.pdbx_seq_one_letter_code
_entity_poly.pdbx_strand_id
1 'polypeptide(L)'
;MGGGERREENRRGREECKRGGEEGKRNLRTEEQVAIMVSHSKAEKMQDKTTASHNECKLQIMPIFVVNTNVAKDAVPAELLSEATQQLAKAMGKPAQYIAIHIIPDQMMMFGGKGDPCALCSLTSIGKIGGAQNKQYSKLLMGLLNKHLGISPDRIYINFVDMDAANVAWNSTTFG
;
A
#
# COMPACT_ATOMS: atom_id res chain seq x y z
N MET A 1 -84.63 -33.65 3.41
CA MET A 1 -83.46 -33.90 4.27
C MET A 1 -82.23 -33.47 3.49
N GLY A 2 -81.56 -32.37 3.82
CA GLY A 2 -80.44 -31.87 3.00
C GLY A 2 -79.80 -30.55 3.46
N GLY A 3 -79.80 -30.27 4.76
CA GLY A 3 -79.30 -29.00 5.32
C GLY A 3 -78.11 -29.11 6.28
N GLY A 4 -77.72 -30.33 6.68
CA GLY A 4 -76.67 -30.57 7.68
C GLY A 4 -75.26 -30.63 7.10
N GLU A 5 -75.05 -31.43 6.05
CA GLU A 5 -73.71 -31.73 5.50
C GLU A 5 -73.04 -30.50 4.86
N ARG A 6 -73.83 -29.61 4.26
CA ARG A 6 -73.30 -28.39 3.58
C ARG A 6 -72.78 -27.32 4.55
N ARG A 7 -73.07 -27.43 5.86
CA ARG A 7 -72.56 -26.51 6.91
C ARG A 7 -71.22 -26.97 7.50
N GLU A 8 -70.91 -28.25 7.45
CA GLU A 8 -69.71 -28.82 8.09
C GLU A 8 -68.48 -28.77 7.16
N GLU A 9 -68.68 -28.97 5.86
CA GLU A 9 -67.66 -28.85 4.82
C GLU A 9 -67.15 -27.40 4.69
N ASN A 10 -68.05 -26.41 4.83
CA ASN A 10 -67.72 -24.99 4.79
C ASN A 10 -66.98 -24.50 6.06
N ARG A 11 -67.07 -25.25 7.17
CA ARG A 11 -66.36 -24.97 8.43
C ARG A 11 -64.94 -25.53 8.40
N ARG A 12 -64.74 -26.73 7.84
CA ARG A 12 -63.41 -27.32 7.61
C ARG A 12 -62.56 -26.50 6.63
N GLY A 13 -63.15 -26.03 5.53
CA GLY A 13 -62.44 -25.17 4.56
C GLY A 13 -61.96 -23.82 5.14
N ARG A 14 -62.69 -23.25 6.11
CA ARG A 14 -62.28 -22.01 6.81
C ARG A 14 -61.16 -22.23 7.84
N GLU A 15 -61.08 -23.41 8.45
CA GLU A 15 -60.02 -23.73 9.41
C GLU A 15 -58.70 -24.09 8.73
N GLU A 16 -58.73 -24.79 7.59
CA GLU A 16 -57.53 -25.06 6.77
C GLU A 16 -56.95 -23.78 6.15
N CYS A 17 -57.80 -22.85 5.68
CA CYS A 17 -57.35 -21.56 5.15
C CYS A 17 -56.70 -20.67 6.24
N LYS A 18 -57.16 -20.78 7.50
CA LYS A 18 -56.53 -20.10 8.64
C LYS A 18 -55.17 -20.70 9.02
N ARG A 19 -55.03 -22.04 9.03
CA ARG A 19 -53.76 -22.71 9.32
C ARG A 19 -52.70 -22.45 8.26
N GLY A 20 -53.07 -22.49 6.97
CA GLY A 20 -52.16 -22.13 5.87
C GLY A 20 -51.71 -20.67 5.91
N GLY A 21 -52.57 -19.76 6.36
CA GLY A 21 -52.24 -18.35 6.57
C GLY A 21 -51.26 -18.09 7.74
N GLU A 22 -51.30 -18.90 8.80
CA GLU A 22 -50.37 -18.78 9.94
C GLU A 22 -49.01 -19.45 9.68
N GLU A 23 -48.97 -20.60 8.98
CA GLU A 23 -47.72 -21.22 8.51
C GLU A 23 -47.01 -20.35 7.46
N GLY A 24 -47.75 -19.79 6.50
CA GLY A 24 -47.21 -18.82 5.54
C GLY A 24 -46.63 -17.58 6.22
N LYS A 25 -47.32 -17.03 7.23
CA LYS A 25 -46.82 -15.90 8.06
C LYS A 25 -45.66 -16.26 8.97
N ARG A 26 -45.46 -17.53 9.30
CA ARG A 26 -44.31 -18.00 10.10
C ARG A 26 -43.07 -18.16 9.22
N ASN A 27 -43.23 -18.71 8.00
CA ASN A 27 -42.15 -18.81 7.01
C ASN A 27 -41.68 -17.45 6.48
N LEU A 28 -42.61 -16.54 6.18
CA LEU A 28 -42.29 -15.17 5.72
C LEU A 28 -41.48 -14.39 6.77
N ARG A 29 -41.75 -14.60 8.07
CA ARG A 29 -41.00 -13.96 9.16
C ARG A 29 -39.55 -14.43 9.25
N THR A 30 -39.28 -15.70 8.95
CA THR A 30 -37.91 -16.24 8.91
C THR A 30 -37.13 -15.76 7.69
N GLU A 31 -37.75 -15.70 6.51
CA GLU A 31 -37.07 -15.21 5.30
C GLU A 31 -36.72 -13.73 5.40
N GLU A 32 -37.62 -12.91 5.94
CA GLU A 32 -37.38 -11.50 6.19
C GLU A 32 -36.28 -11.29 7.25
N GLN A 33 -36.27 -12.09 8.32
CA GLN A 33 -35.19 -12.05 9.33
C GLN A 33 -33.83 -12.52 8.79
N VAL A 34 -33.79 -13.54 7.93
CA VAL A 34 -32.56 -13.98 7.25
C VAL A 34 -32.06 -12.90 6.28
N ALA A 35 -32.96 -12.24 5.55
CA ALA A 35 -32.61 -11.12 4.68
C ALA A 35 -32.03 -9.93 5.46
N ILE A 36 -32.58 -9.61 6.65
CA ILE A 36 -32.05 -8.58 7.55
C ILE A 36 -30.67 -8.98 8.10
N MET A 37 -30.47 -10.22 8.55
CA MET A 37 -29.16 -10.71 9.00
C MET A 37 -28.11 -10.67 7.89
N VAL A 38 -28.46 -11.09 6.67
CA VAL A 38 -27.55 -11.04 5.51
C VAL A 38 -27.25 -9.59 5.13
N SER A 39 -28.23 -8.69 5.25
CA SER A 39 -28.05 -7.26 4.99
C SER A 39 -27.15 -6.61 6.04
N HIS A 40 -27.32 -6.92 7.33
CA HIS A 40 -26.43 -6.46 8.40
C HIS A 40 -25.01 -7.02 8.25
N SER A 41 -24.85 -8.31 7.93
CA SER A 41 -23.53 -8.90 7.69
C SER A 41 -22.83 -8.31 6.46
N LYS A 42 -23.58 -7.98 5.40
CA LYS A 42 -23.04 -7.24 4.24
C LYS A 42 -22.68 -5.80 4.60
N ALA A 43 -23.48 -5.14 5.45
CA ALA A 43 -23.21 -3.78 5.93
C ALA A 43 -21.99 -3.71 6.85
N GLU A 44 -21.81 -4.68 7.76
CA GLU A 44 -20.60 -4.84 8.58
C GLU A 44 -19.37 -5.09 7.72
N LYS A 45 -19.45 -5.98 6.72
CA LYS A 45 -18.35 -6.20 5.74
C LYS A 45 -18.08 -4.97 4.86
N MET A 46 -19.08 -4.12 4.62
CA MET A 46 -18.91 -2.85 3.91
C MET A 46 -18.31 -1.77 4.82
N GLN A 47 -18.65 -1.74 6.11
CA GLN A 47 -18.05 -0.86 7.10
C GLN A 47 -16.59 -1.23 7.36
N ASP A 48 -16.27 -2.53 7.47
CA ASP A 48 -14.91 -3.06 7.59
C ASP A 48 -14.03 -2.77 6.35
N LYS A 49 -14.62 -2.80 5.16
CA LYS A 49 -13.94 -2.33 3.92
C LYS A 49 -13.77 -0.81 3.85
N THR A 50 -14.69 -0.05 4.45
CA THR A 50 -14.63 1.42 4.47
C THR A 50 -13.66 1.94 5.53
N THR A 51 -13.48 1.24 6.65
CA THR A 51 -12.43 1.50 7.64
C THR A 51 -11.06 1.00 7.17
N ALA A 52 -10.98 -0.08 6.40
CA ALA A 52 -9.75 -0.47 5.69
C ALA A 52 -9.31 0.62 4.68
N SER A 53 -10.26 1.25 3.98
CA SER A 53 -10.00 2.38 3.07
C SER A 53 -9.51 3.66 3.76
N HIS A 54 -9.78 3.85 5.06
CA HIS A 54 -9.25 5.00 5.81
C HIS A 54 -7.88 4.72 6.46
N ASN A 55 -7.48 3.45 6.58
CA ASN A 55 -6.12 3.07 7.02
C ASN A 55 -5.12 2.89 5.87
N GLU A 56 -5.58 2.85 4.62
CA GLU A 56 -4.71 2.88 3.43
C GLU A 56 -4.28 4.31 3.02
N CYS A 57 -4.73 5.34 3.75
CA CYS A 57 -4.36 6.74 3.55
C CYS A 57 -3.17 7.19 4.45
N LYS A 58 -2.26 6.27 4.82
CA LYS A 58 -0.94 6.59 5.42
C LYS A 58 0.20 6.40 4.42
N LEU A 59 0.03 6.92 3.19
CA LEU A 59 1.09 7.04 2.17
C LEU A 59 2.09 8.18 2.48
N GLN A 60 2.26 8.54 3.75
CA GLN A 60 3.25 9.53 4.18
C GLN A 60 4.56 8.83 4.41
N ILE A 61 5.43 8.80 3.40
CA ILE A 61 6.74 8.32 3.69
C ILE A 61 7.85 8.95 2.85
N MET A 62 8.95 9.25 3.54
CA MET A 62 10.13 10.01 3.11
C MET A 62 11.29 9.09 2.70
N PRO A 63 11.55 8.90 1.39
CA PRO A 63 12.80 8.32 0.93
C PRO A 63 13.86 9.42 0.80
N ILE A 64 15.02 9.19 1.43
CA ILE A 64 16.23 9.96 1.15
C ILE A 64 17.22 9.04 0.47
N PHE A 65 17.63 9.40 -0.74
CA PHE A 65 18.76 8.76 -1.41
C PHE A 65 19.98 9.69 -1.38
N VAL A 66 21.02 9.27 -0.66
CA VAL A 66 22.29 10.00 -0.56
C VAL A 66 23.34 9.26 -1.37
N VAL A 67 24.11 10.00 -2.17
CA VAL A 67 25.22 9.49 -2.99
C VAL A 67 26.47 10.27 -2.65
N ASN A 68 27.47 9.62 -2.06
CA ASN A 68 28.82 10.17 -1.94
C ASN A 68 29.67 9.57 -3.06
N THR A 69 30.33 10.40 -3.87
CA THR A 69 31.14 9.94 -5.02
C THR A 69 32.40 10.78 -5.22
N ASN A 70 33.47 10.16 -5.73
CA ASN A 70 34.68 10.84 -6.19
C ASN A 70 34.54 11.44 -7.60
N VAL A 71 33.41 11.26 -8.27
CA VAL A 71 33.13 11.91 -9.55
C VAL A 71 33.07 13.42 -9.36
N ALA A 72 33.67 14.15 -10.30
CA ALA A 72 33.76 15.60 -10.24
C ALA A 72 32.37 16.26 -10.34
N LYS A 73 32.15 17.37 -9.63
CA LYS A 73 30.84 18.05 -9.61
C LYS A 73 30.34 18.50 -10.97
N ASP A 74 31.24 18.95 -11.85
CA ASP A 74 30.94 19.38 -13.21
C ASP A 74 30.51 18.22 -14.13
N ALA A 75 30.88 16.98 -13.78
CA ALA A 75 30.45 15.76 -14.45
C ALA A 75 29.10 15.22 -13.95
N VAL A 76 28.45 15.85 -12.96
CA VAL A 76 27.14 15.43 -12.44
C VAL A 76 26.02 16.14 -13.22
N PRO A 77 25.26 15.43 -14.07
CA PRO A 77 24.15 16.03 -14.81
C PRO A 77 22.98 16.36 -13.87
N ALA A 78 22.33 17.51 -14.06
CA ALA A 78 21.17 17.92 -13.27
C ALA A 78 19.99 16.95 -13.44
N GLU A 79 19.91 16.30 -14.61
CA GLU A 79 18.90 15.32 -14.97
C GLU A 79 18.90 14.12 -14.03
N LEU A 80 20.05 13.72 -13.48
CA LEU A 80 20.17 12.60 -12.55
C LEU A 80 19.24 12.78 -11.33
N LEU A 81 19.14 14.00 -10.79
CA LEU A 81 18.27 14.28 -9.64
C LEU A 81 16.79 14.06 -9.98
N SER A 82 16.34 14.60 -11.12
CA SER A 82 14.96 14.47 -11.58
C SER A 82 14.60 13.02 -11.95
N GLU A 83 15.49 12.31 -12.65
CA GLU A 83 15.27 10.93 -13.08
C GLU A 83 15.27 9.99 -11.86
N ALA A 84 16.22 10.13 -10.93
CA ALA A 84 16.25 9.35 -9.69
C ALA A 84 14.97 9.54 -8.87
N THR A 85 14.48 10.78 -8.75
CA THR A 85 13.23 11.10 -8.06
C THR A 85 12.02 10.37 -8.68
N GLN A 86 11.86 10.46 -10.01
CA GLN A 86 10.73 9.82 -10.71
C GLN A 86 10.81 8.30 -10.66
N GLN A 87 12.01 7.73 -10.88
CA GLN A 87 12.19 6.28 -10.87
C GLN A 87 11.99 5.68 -9.47
N LEU A 88 12.48 6.34 -8.41
CA LEU A 88 12.22 5.91 -7.03
C LEU A 88 10.74 6.06 -6.66
N ALA A 89 10.07 7.15 -7.06
CA ALA A 89 8.64 7.32 -6.81
C ALA A 89 7.83 6.14 -7.34
N LYS A 90 8.11 5.76 -8.59
CA LYS A 90 7.49 4.61 -9.24
C LYS A 90 7.85 3.29 -8.56
N ALA A 91 9.12 3.07 -8.25
CA ALA A 91 9.58 1.80 -7.67
C ALA A 91 9.12 1.58 -6.22
N MET A 92 8.99 2.65 -5.44
CA MET A 92 8.57 2.59 -4.04
C MET A 92 7.06 2.77 -3.84
N GLY A 93 6.35 3.23 -4.88
CA GLY A 93 4.93 3.58 -4.79
C GLY A 93 4.68 4.78 -3.87
N LYS A 94 5.61 5.74 -3.86
CA LYS A 94 5.59 6.93 -2.99
C LYS A 94 5.47 8.20 -3.82
N PRO A 95 4.72 9.22 -3.37
CA PRO A 95 4.63 10.48 -4.10
C PRO A 95 6.01 11.15 -4.24
N ALA A 96 6.33 11.63 -5.44
CA ALA A 96 7.62 12.25 -5.73
C ALA A 96 7.96 13.43 -4.80
N GLN A 97 6.94 14.17 -4.34
CA GLN A 97 7.11 15.30 -3.41
C GLN A 97 7.76 14.94 -2.06
N TYR A 98 7.77 13.65 -1.68
CA TYR A 98 8.39 13.18 -0.44
C TYR A 98 9.77 12.58 -0.63
N ILE A 99 10.28 12.55 -1.87
CA ILE A 99 11.59 11.98 -2.18
C ILE A 99 12.63 13.09 -2.19
N ALA A 100 13.68 12.90 -1.40
CA ALA A 100 14.85 13.76 -1.40
C ALA A 100 16.04 13.01 -2.00
N ILE A 101 16.75 13.65 -2.93
CA ILE A 101 17.99 13.15 -3.51
C ILE A 101 19.11 14.11 -3.13
N HIS A 102 20.21 13.58 -2.60
CA HIS A 102 21.38 14.35 -2.23
C HIS A 102 22.63 13.72 -2.86
N ILE A 103 23.28 14.46 -3.76
CA ILE A 103 24.52 14.02 -4.41
C ILE A 103 25.67 14.88 -3.89
N ILE A 104 26.70 14.21 -3.39
CA ILE A 104 27.89 14.79 -2.81
C ILE A 104 29.09 14.35 -3.68
N PRO A 105 29.45 15.16 -4.70
CA PRO A 105 30.58 14.89 -5.60
C PRO A 105 31.92 15.30 -4.96
N ASP A 106 33.01 15.18 -5.73
CA ASP A 106 34.37 15.63 -5.37
C ASP A 106 34.93 15.00 -4.08
N GLN A 107 34.43 13.82 -3.70
CA GLN A 107 34.85 13.18 -2.46
C GLN A 107 36.22 12.52 -2.59
N MET A 108 37.05 12.63 -1.54
CA MET A 108 38.28 11.85 -1.41
C MET A 108 37.93 10.42 -0.99
N MET A 109 37.79 9.53 -1.97
CA MET A 109 37.40 8.13 -1.73
C MET A 109 38.02 7.17 -2.74
N MET A 110 38.16 5.92 -2.32
CA MET A 110 38.67 4.80 -3.10
C MET A 110 37.83 3.56 -2.81
N PHE A 111 37.71 2.67 -3.79
CA PHE A 111 37.04 1.38 -3.63
C PHE A 111 37.99 0.26 -4.04
N GLY A 112 38.19 -0.71 -3.15
CA GLY A 112 39.13 -1.82 -3.38
C GLY A 112 40.57 -1.37 -3.61
N GLY A 113 41.00 -0.27 -2.96
CA GLY A 113 42.35 0.28 -3.14
C GLY A 113 42.58 1.01 -4.47
N LYS A 114 41.53 1.31 -5.23
CA LYS A 114 41.62 2.05 -6.50
C LYS A 114 40.80 3.33 -6.48
N GLY A 115 41.35 4.39 -7.09
CA GLY A 115 40.74 5.72 -7.22
C GLY A 115 39.80 5.90 -8.40
N ASP A 116 39.53 4.84 -9.19
CA ASP A 116 38.53 4.87 -10.26
C ASP A 116 37.13 5.26 -9.70
N PRO A 117 36.21 5.79 -10.54
CA PRO A 117 34.88 6.21 -10.10
C PRO A 117 34.19 5.18 -9.19
N CYS A 118 33.69 5.64 -8.04
CA CYS A 118 32.98 4.82 -7.07
C CYS A 118 31.92 5.63 -6.32
N ALA A 119 31.02 4.92 -5.64
CA ALA A 119 30.01 5.57 -4.81
C ALA A 119 29.69 4.78 -3.53
N LEU A 120 29.50 5.53 -2.44
CA LEU A 120 28.95 5.03 -1.18
C LEU A 120 27.60 5.71 -0.95
N CYS A 121 26.53 4.93 -1.01
CA CYS A 121 25.18 5.44 -1.00
C CYS A 121 24.39 4.94 0.22
N SER A 122 23.31 5.65 0.52
CA SER A 122 22.27 5.17 1.42
C SER A 122 20.89 5.46 0.83
N LEU A 123 19.97 4.51 0.99
CA LEU A 123 18.54 4.71 0.77
C LEU A 123 17.84 4.53 2.11
N THR A 124 17.46 5.65 2.70
CA THR A 124 16.73 5.70 3.98
C THR A 124 15.25 5.90 3.70
N SER A 125 14.38 5.17 4.36
CA SER A 125 12.94 5.22 4.12
C SER A 125 12.19 4.66 5.31
N ILE A 126 11.05 5.24 5.70
CA ILE A 126 10.13 4.52 6.59
C ILE A 126 9.38 3.47 5.75
N GLY A 127 9.48 2.21 6.14
CA GLY A 127 8.95 1.08 5.38
C GLY A 127 9.46 1.00 3.93
N LYS A 128 8.90 0.04 3.18
CA LYS A 128 9.29 -0.30 1.80
C LYS A 128 10.77 -0.67 1.65
N ILE A 129 11.46 -0.99 2.75
CA ILE A 129 12.79 -1.60 2.75
C ILE A 129 12.62 -3.09 3.06
N GLY A 130 13.30 -3.95 2.31
CA GLY A 130 13.15 -5.40 2.45
C GLY A 130 13.93 -6.16 1.39
N GLY A 131 14.25 -7.44 1.63
CA GLY A 131 15.20 -8.17 0.78
C GLY A 131 14.86 -8.20 -0.72
N ALA A 132 13.58 -8.34 -1.08
CA ALA A 132 13.15 -8.32 -2.48
C ALA A 132 13.17 -6.90 -3.07
N GLN A 133 12.63 -5.93 -2.33
CA GLN A 133 12.61 -4.51 -2.71
C GLN A 133 14.03 -3.97 -2.88
N ASN A 134 14.92 -4.26 -1.95
CA ASN A 134 16.31 -3.79 -1.97
C ASN A 134 17.04 -4.30 -3.22
N LYS A 135 16.82 -5.55 -3.65
CA LYS A 135 17.38 -6.07 -4.91
C LYS A 135 16.88 -5.29 -6.13
N GLN A 136 15.59 -4.95 -6.16
CA GLN A 136 15.02 -4.10 -7.22
C GLN A 136 15.64 -2.70 -7.21
N TYR A 137 15.75 -2.08 -6.03
CA TYR A 137 16.33 -0.75 -5.87
C TYR A 137 17.82 -0.72 -6.22
N SER A 138 18.59 -1.75 -5.86
CA SER A 138 19.99 -1.86 -6.24
C SER A 138 20.16 -1.82 -7.75
N LYS A 139 19.39 -2.63 -8.49
CA LYS A 139 19.45 -2.64 -9.96
C LYS A 139 19.10 -1.27 -10.56
N LEU A 140 18.06 -0.62 -10.03
CA LEU A 140 17.60 0.68 -10.50
C LEU A 140 18.64 1.79 -10.23
N LEU A 141 19.09 1.91 -8.98
CA LEU A 141 19.97 2.99 -8.53
C LEU A 141 21.38 2.83 -9.09
N MET A 142 21.94 1.61 -9.07
CA MET A 142 23.24 1.37 -9.69
C MET A 142 23.19 1.57 -11.20
N GLY A 143 22.07 1.25 -11.86
CA GLY A 143 21.86 1.54 -13.27
C GLY A 143 21.85 3.05 -13.57
N LEU A 144 21.21 3.85 -12.73
CA LEU A 144 21.22 5.32 -12.85
C LEU A 144 22.62 5.91 -12.65
N LEU A 145 23.33 5.47 -11.61
CA LEU A 145 24.69 5.94 -11.33
C LEU A 145 25.67 5.51 -12.43
N ASN A 146 25.49 4.32 -13.00
CA ASN A 146 26.27 3.90 -14.16
C ASN A 146 25.98 4.75 -15.39
N LYS A 147 24.70 4.96 -15.71
CA LYS A 147 24.27 5.77 -16.86
C LYS A 147 24.79 7.20 -16.80
N HIS A 148 24.68 7.85 -15.65
CA HIS A 148 24.94 9.29 -15.51
C HIS A 148 26.34 9.63 -15.04
N LEU A 149 26.96 8.79 -14.22
CA LEU A 149 28.27 9.06 -13.61
C LEU A 149 29.37 8.11 -14.08
N GLY A 150 29.05 7.14 -14.94
CA GLY A 150 30.01 6.14 -15.42
C GLY A 150 30.53 5.19 -14.34
N ILE A 151 29.89 5.15 -13.17
CA ILE A 151 30.34 4.32 -12.05
C ILE A 151 29.90 2.88 -12.30
N SER A 152 30.84 1.95 -12.30
CA SER A 152 30.52 0.53 -12.48
C SER A 152 29.77 -0.02 -11.25
N PRO A 153 28.71 -0.84 -11.41
CA PRO A 153 27.91 -1.35 -10.30
C PRO A 153 28.69 -2.13 -9.22
N ASP A 154 29.79 -2.77 -9.58
CA ASP A 154 30.69 -3.49 -8.66
C ASP A 154 31.51 -2.54 -7.75
N ARG A 155 31.47 -1.24 -8.00
CA ARG A 155 32.13 -0.18 -7.21
C ARG A 155 31.14 0.70 -6.45
N ILE A 156 29.94 0.17 -6.19
CA ILE A 156 28.86 0.88 -5.51
C ILE A 156 28.40 0.05 -4.32
N TYR A 157 28.36 0.67 -3.13
CA TYR A 157 27.58 0.16 -2.00
C TYR A 157 26.35 1.03 -1.77
N ILE A 158 25.23 0.38 -1.42
CA ILE A 158 23.99 1.04 -1.00
C ILE A 158 23.56 0.44 0.34
N ASN A 159 23.57 1.26 1.38
CA ASN A 159 23.00 0.91 2.67
C ASN A 159 21.49 1.20 2.63
N PHE A 160 20.68 0.17 2.85
CA PHE A 160 19.23 0.31 2.97
C PHE A 160 18.86 0.44 4.44
N VAL A 161 18.21 1.54 4.81
CA VAL A 161 17.86 1.85 6.20
C VAL A 161 16.35 1.99 6.31
N ASP A 162 15.72 1.05 7.01
CA ASP A 162 14.32 1.15 7.40
C ASP A 162 14.21 1.97 8.68
N MET A 163 13.46 3.07 8.63
CA MET A 163 13.30 3.99 9.75
C MET A 163 11.92 3.84 10.38
N ASP A 164 11.84 3.95 11.70
CA ASP A 164 10.57 4.15 12.38
C ASP A 164 10.02 5.56 12.10
N ALA A 165 8.72 5.68 11.90
CA ALA A 165 8.04 6.95 11.65
C ALA A 165 8.25 7.98 12.78
N ALA A 166 8.28 7.53 14.03
CA ALA A 166 8.51 8.39 15.19
C ALA A 166 9.94 8.99 15.20
N ASN A 167 10.88 8.37 14.48
CA ASN A 167 12.29 8.79 14.43
C ASN A 167 12.61 9.72 13.25
N VAL A 168 11.59 10.20 12.54
CA VAL A 168 11.76 11.10 11.40
C VAL A 168 10.85 12.31 11.57
N ALA A 169 11.45 13.50 11.64
CA ALA A 169 10.73 14.75 11.73
C ALA A 169 10.52 15.39 10.36
N TRP A 170 9.34 15.96 10.14
CA TRP A 170 9.00 16.80 9.00
C TRP A 170 7.90 17.78 9.39
N ASN A 171 7.96 19.01 8.85
CA ASN A 171 6.96 20.04 9.10
C ASN A 171 6.66 20.29 10.59
N SER A 172 7.72 20.44 11.40
CA SER A 172 7.66 20.71 12.84
C SER A 172 7.00 19.63 13.71
N THR A 173 6.85 18.40 13.19
CA THR A 173 6.36 17.21 13.92
C THR A 173 7.12 15.95 13.46
N THR A 174 6.83 14.78 14.01
CA THR A 174 7.28 13.46 13.50
C THR A 174 6.18 12.78 12.68
N PHE A 175 6.54 11.70 11.95
CA PHE A 175 5.57 10.90 11.19
C PHE A 175 4.83 9.84 12.05
N GLY A 176 5.30 9.59 13.28
CA GLY A 176 4.79 8.58 14.21
C GLY A 176 3.75 9.11 15.18
#